data_AF-A0A812VYH7-F1
#
_entry.id   AF-A0A812VYH7-F1
#
_cell.length_a   1.000
_cell.length_b   1.000
_cell.length_c   1.000
_cell.angle_alpha   90.00
_cell.angle_beta   90.00
_cell.angle_gamma   90.00
#
_symmetry.space_group_name_H-M   'P 1'
#
loop_
_entity.id
_entity.type
_entity.pdbx_description
1 polymer ?
#
loop_
_entity_poly.entity_id
_entity_poly.type
_entity_poly.pdbx_seq_one_letter_code
_entity_poly.pdbx_strand_id
1 'polypeptide(L)'
;VMQHDANYAHKARVSYTTEAWNFTRWITDMGLHSKFNDILLKIDIEGAEYVLIPELFKSRTMCRITWLTVEWHEERHGFTPDSKQIAMRKNIKEDLQKFCPGQKIRYFDWV
;
A
#
# COMPACT_ATOMS: atom_id res chain seq x y z
N VAL A 1 -47.00 -12.15 -19.75
CA VAL A 1 -45.90 -11.16 -19.69
C VAL A 1 -45.39 -11.17 -18.27
N MET A 2 -44.34 -11.94 -18.00
CA MET A 2 -43.74 -12.08 -16.67
C MET A 2 -42.83 -10.90 -16.40
N GLN A 3 -43.09 -10.19 -15.31
CA GLN A 3 -42.20 -9.17 -14.76
C GLN A 3 -41.32 -9.86 -13.71
N HIS A 4 -40.02 -9.88 -13.96
CA HIS A 4 -39.01 -10.43 -13.07
C HIS A 4 -38.83 -9.49 -11.86
N ASP A 5 -39.40 -9.84 -10.71
CA ASP A 5 -38.97 -9.31 -9.43
C ASP A 5 -37.66 -10.00 -9.04
N ALA A 6 -36.56 -9.28 -9.22
CA ALA A 6 -35.25 -9.68 -8.74
C ALA A 6 -35.26 -9.63 -7.20
N ASN A 7 -35.42 -10.79 -6.58
CA ASN A 7 -35.08 -11.04 -5.19
C ASN A 7 -33.60 -10.68 -4.96
N TYR A 8 -33.35 -9.42 -4.61
CA TYR A 8 -32.10 -8.96 -4.03
C TYR A 8 -31.97 -9.61 -2.66
N ALA A 9 -31.34 -10.79 -2.64
CA ALA A 9 -30.89 -11.41 -1.42
C ALA A 9 -29.97 -10.42 -0.68
N HIS A 10 -30.41 -9.96 0.48
CA HIS A 10 -29.55 -9.38 1.51
C HIS A 10 -28.42 -10.38 1.79
N LYS A 11 -27.29 -10.27 1.08
CA LYS A 11 -26.05 -10.92 1.49
C LYS A 11 -25.71 -10.33 2.86
N ALA A 12 -25.83 -11.16 3.88
CA ALA A 12 -25.41 -10.84 5.23
C ALA A 12 -24.01 -10.18 5.15
N ARG A 13 -23.86 -9.02 5.78
CA ARG A 13 -22.56 -8.38 5.97
C ARG A 13 -21.73 -9.32 6.84
N VAL A 14 -20.96 -10.21 6.22
CA VAL A 14 -19.95 -10.98 6.92
C VAL A 14 -18.89 -9.97 7.38
N SER A 15 -18.81 -9.79 8.70
CA SER A 15 -17.73 -9.02 9.30
C SER A 15 -16.48 -9.87 9.24
N TYR A 16 -15.54 -9.48 8.39
CA TYR A 16 -14.19 -10.04 8.38
C TYR A 16 -13.32 -9.15 9.26
N THR A 17 -12.77 -9.72 10.33
CA THR A 17 -11.68 -9.09 11.07
C THR A 17 -10.38 -9.55 10.44
N THR A 18 -9.70 -8.68 9.70
CA THR A 18 -8.35 -8.92 9.23
C THR A 18 -7.37 -8.35 10.26
N GLU A 19 -6.45 -9.18 10.75
CA GLU A 19 -5.36 -8.67 11.59
C GLU A 19 -4.39 -7.89 10.71
N ALA A 20 -4.24 -6.59 10.97
CA ALA A 20 -3.21 -5.78 10.32
C ALA A 20 -1.85 -6.12 10.92
N TRP A 21 -1.00 -6.80 10.15
CA TRP A 21 0.37 -7.10 10.57
C TRP A 21 1.25 -5.85 10.48
N ASN A 22 2.05 -5.61 11.52
CA ASN A 22 3.06 -4.56 11.49
C ASN A 22 4.20 -4.99 10.57
N PHE A 23 4.13 -4.54 9.32
CA PHE A 23 5.06 -4.90 8.25
C PHE A 23 6.53 -4.59 8.60
N THR A 24 6.80 -3.45 9.23
CA THR A 24 8.14 -3.06 9.71
C THR A 24 8.71 -4.09 10.68
N ARG A 25 7.89 -4.48 11.67
CA ARG A 25 8.30 -5.46 12.67
C ARG A 25 8.56 -6.81 12.01
N TRP A 26 7.67 -7.25 11.13
CA TRP A 26 7.82 -8.51 10.41
C TRP A 26 9.13 -8.58 9.59
N ILE A 27 9.44 -7.53 8.81
CA ILE A 27 10.71 -7.45 8.07
C ILE A 27 11.93 -7.56 9.00
N THR A 28 11.86 -6.85 10.14
CA THR A 28 12.95 -6.80 11.11
C THR A 28 13.15 -8.16 11.79
N ASP A 29 12.08 -8.77 12.27
CA ASP A 29 12.10 -10.06 12.96
C ASP A 29 12.58 -11.19 12.03
N MET A 30 12.28 -11.10 10.73
CA MET A 30 12.77 -12.04 9.71
C MET A 30 14.27 -11.87 9.38
N GLY A 31 14.89 -10.77 9.83
CA GLY A 31 16.30 -10.47 9.57
C GLY A 31 16.61 -10.28 8.09
N LEU A 32 15.63 -9.87 7.28
CA LEU A 32 15.74 -9.89 5.81
C LEU A 32 16.93 -9.07 5.31
N HIS A 33 17.25 -7.95 5.94
CA HIS A 33 18.40 -7.11 5.57
C HIS A 33 19.77 -7.75 5.81
N SER A 34 19.85 -8.72 6.71
CA SER A 34 21.10 -9.47 6.94
C SER A 34 21.26 -10.64 5.97
N LYS A 35 20.16 -11.07 5.34
CA LYS A 35 20.10 -12.25 4.48
C LYS A 35 20.01 -11.92 2.99
N PHE A 36 19.43 -10.78 2.65
CA PHE A 36 19.15 -10.39 1.28
C PHE A 36 19.63 -8.96 1.04
N ASN A 37 20.42 -8.80 -0.03
CA ASN A 37 20.89 -7.49 -0.48
C ASN A 37 19.84 -6.77 -1.33
N ASP A 38 18.88 -7.52 -1.90
CA ASP A 38 17.82 -7.00 -2.76
C ASP A 38 16.46 -7.37 -2.19
N ILE A 39 15.68 -6.35 -1.84
CA ILE A 39 14.31 -6.51 -1.34
C ILE A 39 13.38 -5.79 -2.31
N LEU A 40 12.37 -6.51 -2.80
CA LEU A 40 11.28 -5.96 -3.59
C LEU A 40 10.02 -5.86 -2.72
N LEU A 41 9.40 -4.69 -2.73
CA LEU A 41 8.10 -4.45 -2.14
C LEU A 41 7.10 -4.08 -3.22
N LYS A 42 6.03 -4.88 -3.35
CA LYS A 42 4.82 -4.53 -4.09
C LYS A 42 3.74 -4.08 -3.11
N ILE A 43 3.08 -2.96 -3.40
CA ILE A 43 1.93 -2.46 -2.64
C ILE A 43 0.79 -2.14 -3.60
N ASP A 44 -0.39 -2.70 -3.32
CA ASP A 44 -1.64 -2.32 -3.96
C ASP A 44 -2.38 -1.38 -2.99
N ILE A 45 -2.65 -0.15 -3.40
CA ILE A 45 -3.29 0.87 -2.56
C ILE A 45 -4.74 1.03 -2.99
N GLU A 46 -5.67 0.56 -2.17
CA GLU A 46 -7.12 0.52 -2.46
C GLU A 46 -7.97 1.37 -1.50
N GLY A 47 -7.34 2.00 -0.50
CA GLY A 47 -7.95 3.04 0.31
C GLY A 47 -7.41 3.08 1.73
N ALA A 48 -7.45 1.94 2.43
CA ALA A 48 -6.92 1.85 3.80
C ALA A 48 -5.40 1.94 3.83
N GLU A 49 -4.72 1.55 2.75
CA GLU A 49 -3.28 1.42 2.65
C GLU A 49 -2.56 2.76 2.51
N TYR A 50 -3.29 3.84 2.18
CA TYR A 50 -2.70 5.19 2.13
C TYR A 50 -2.06 5.59 3.47
N VAL A 51 -2.55 5.06 4.60
CA VAL A 51 -1.95 5.33 5.92
C VAL A 51 -0.67 4.54 6.15
N LEU A 52 -0.41 3.48 5.38
CA LEU A 52 0.79 2.65 5.53
C LEU A 52 2.03 3.38 5.02
N ILE A 53 1.95 4.08 3.89
CA ILE A 53 3.11 4.74 3.27
C ILE A 53 3.82 5.70 4.25
N PRO A 54 3.13 6.63 4.95
CA PRO A 54 3.76 7.48 5.96
C PRO A 54 4.42 6.69 7.10
N GLU A 55 3.81 5.62 7.59
CA GLU A 55 4.37 4.81 8.67
C GLU A 55 5.60 4.01 8.19
N LEU A 56 5.64 3.58 6.92
CA LEU A 56 6.82 2.94 6.32
C LEU A 56 8.00 3.91 6.16
N PHE A 57 7.73 5.19 5.88
CA PHE A 57 8.76 6.23 5.91
C PHE A 57 9.25 6.51 7.33
N LYS A 58 8.32 6.71 8.27
CA LYS A 58 8.61 7.01 9.68
C LYS A 58 9.44 5.93 10.35
N SER A 59 9.13 4.67 10.05
CA SER A 59 9.88 3.50 10.53
C SER A 59 11.20 3.23 9.80
N ARG A 60 11.54 4.00 8.76
CA ARG A 60 12.68 3.76 7.84
C ARG A 60 12.60 2.43 7.11
N THR A 61 11.45 1.77 7.08
CA THR A 61 11.24 0.53 6.30
C THR A 61 11.40 0.77 4.82
N MET A 62 11.00 1.96 4.33
CA MET A 62 11.17 2.31 2.92
C MET A 62 12.63 2.43 2.50
N CYS A 63 13.52 2.81 3.41
CA CYS A 63 14.95 3.00 3.12
C CYS A 63 15.74 1.70 3.01
N ARG A 64 15.04 0.60 3.21
CA ARG A 64 15.54 -0.77 3.38
C ARG A 64 15.19 -1.64 2.17
N ILE A 65 14.47 -1.06 1.21
CA ILE A 65 13.94 -1.70 0.00
C ILE A 65 14.80 -1.28 -1.19
N THR A 66 15.05 -2.21 -2.11
CA THR A 66 15.77 -1.94 -3.35
C THR A 66 14.81 -1.61 -4.49
N TRP A 67 13.67 -2.30 -4.54
CA TRP A 67 12.65 -2.16 -5.58
C TRP A 67 11.29 -1.90 -4.96
N LEU A 68 10.64 -0.79 -5.33
CA LEU A 68 9.30 -0.46 -4.90
C LEU A 68 8.38 -0.37 -6.13
N THR A 69 7.31 -1.16 -6.12
CA THR A 69 6.25 -1.11 -7.14
C THR A 69 4.94 -0.78 -6.42
N VAL A 70 4.26 0.30 -6.83
CA VAL A 70 2.97 0.70 -6.22
C VAL A 70 1.90 0.75 -7.29
N GLU A 71 0.79 0.05 -7.06
CA GLU A 71 -0.43 0.11 -7.85
C GLU A 71 -1.46 1.00 -7.12
N TRP A 72 -1.88 2.09 -7.75
CA TRP A 72 -2.77 3.08 -7.13
C TRP A 72 -4.20 2.93 -7.63
N HIS A 73 -5.13 2.53 -6.76
CA HIS A 73 -6.55 2.42 -7.09
C HIS A 73 -7.35 3.58 -6.51
N GLU A 74 -7.62 4.59 -7.33
CA GLU A 74 -8.26 5.84 -6.90
C GLU A 74 -9.79 5.76 -6.78
N GLU A 75 -10.43 4.74 -7.38
CA GLU A 75 -11.91 4.61 -7.39
C GLU A 75 -12.37 3.17 -7.13
N ARG A 76 -11.64 2.41 -6.30
CA ARG A 76 -12.09 1.07 -5.89
C ARG A 76 -12.92 1.12 -4.61
N HIS A 77 -13.90 0.22 -4.53
CA HIS A 77 -14.69 -0.03 -3.31
C HIS A 77 -15.40 1.20 -2.70
N GLY A 78 -15.72 2.21 -3.51
CA GLY A 78 -16.39 3.44 -3.04
C GLY A 78 -15.46 4.37 -2.25
N PHE A 79 -14.15 4.15 -2.33
CA PHE A 79 -13.14 5.06 -1.82
C PHE A 79 -12.84 6.14 -2.86
N THR A 80 -12.68 7.37 -2.39
CA THR A 80 -12.20 8.50 -3.21
C THR A 80 -11.04 9.16 -2.46
N PRO A 81 -9.84 9.22 -3.05
CA PRO A 81 -8.69 9.77 -2.36
C PRO A 81 -8.86 11.27 -2.09
N ASP A 82 -8.44 11.69 -0.91
CA ASP A 82 -8.35 13.11 -0.57
C ASP A 82 -7.14 13.77 -1.24
N SER A 83 -7.03 15.09 -1.09
CA SER A 83 -5.92 15.86 -1.67
C SER A 83 -4.55 15.46 -1.15
N LYS A 84 -4.44 14.93 0.07
CA LYS A 84 -3.16 14.44 0.64
C LYS A 84 -2.76 13.12 0.01
N GLN A 85 -3.73 12.24 -0.23
CA GLN A 85 -3.53 10.94 -0.85
C GLN A 85 -3.14 11.08 -2.33
N ILE A 86 -3.76 12.00 -3.05
CA ILE A 86 -3.35 12.38 -4.42
C ILE A 86 -1.93 12.95 -4.42
N ALA A 87 -1.62 13.84 -3.47
CA ALA A 87 -0.27 14.42 -3.36
C ALA A 87 0.78 13.35 -3.03
N MET A 88 0.44 12.35 -2.22
CA MET A 88 1.33 11.24 -1.88
C MET A 88 1.76 10.46 -3.12
N ARG A 89 0.81 10.08 -3.98
CA ARG A 89 1.13 9.42 -5.26
C ARG A 89 2.09 10.28 -6.09
N LYS A 90 1.77 11.56 -6.23
CA LYS A 90 2.56 12.50 -7.04
C LYS A 90 3.98 12.68 -6.53
N ASN A 91 4.17 12.68 -5.21
CA ASN A 91 5.43 13.04 -4.57
C ASN A 91 6.25 11.83 -4.08
N ILE A 92 5.78 10.59 -4.28
CA ILE A 92 6.42 9.43 -3.63
C ILE A 92 7.88 9.26 -4.04
N LYS A 93 8.23 9.63 -5.27
CA LYS A 93 9.61 9.58 -5.76
C LYS A 93 10.51 10.60 -5.05
N GLU A 94 10.03 11.82 -4.88
CA GLU A 94 10.70 12.88 -4.13
C GLU A 94 10.80 12.52 -2.65
N ASP A 95 9.74 11.94 -2.08
CA ASP A 95 9.71 11.50 -0.68
C ASP A 95 10.72 10.37 -0.43
N LEU A 96 10.87 9.41 -1.35
CA LEU A 96 11.93 8.41 -1.26
C LEU A 96 13.32 9.05 -1.18
N GLN A 97 13.60 10.05 -2.01
CA GLN A 97 14.89 10.74 -1.99
C GLN A 97 15.09 11.56 -0.70
N LYS A 98 14.03 12.23 -0.24
CA LYS A 98 14.05 13.08 0.95
C LYS A 98 14.21 12.27 2.24
N PHE A 99 13.43 11.21 2.41
CA PHE A 99 13.39 10.42 3.65
C PHE A 99 14.42 9.28 3.67
N CYS A 100 14.91 8.84 2.51
CA CYS A 100 15.93 7.81 2.39
C CYS A 100 17.15 8.30 1.58
N PRO A 101 17.84 9.36 2.05
CA PRO A 101 18.94 9.95 1.31
C PRO A 101 20.07 8.93 1.10
N GLY A 102 20.62 8.91 -0.11
CA GLY A 102 21.70 8.01 -0.51
C GLY A 102 21.27 6.58 -0.87
N GLN A 103 20.02 6.21 -0.66
CA GLN A 103 19.51 4.90 -1.04
C GLN A 103 19.12 4.87 -2.52
N LYS A 104 19.54 3.83 -3.24
CA LYS A 104 19.21 3.63 -4.66
C LYS A 104 17.94 2.78 -4.80
N ILE A 105 16.81 3.37 -4.43
CA ILE A 105 15.50 2.72 -4.53
C ILE A 105 14.96 2.89 -5.95
N ARG A 106 14.64 1.79 -6.62
CA ARG A 106 14.01 1.79 -7.94
C ARG A 106 12.51 1.77 -7.78
N TYR A 107 11.88 2.89 -8.12
CA TYR A 107 10.42 3.06 -8.04
C TYR A 107 9.76 2.83 -9.39
N PHE A 108 8.66 2.07 -9.38
CA PHE A 108 7.77 1.84 -10.50
C PHE A 108 6.34 2.16 -10.07
N ASP A 109 5.71 3.08 -10.78
CA ASP A 109 4.26 3.28 -10.71
C ASP A 109 3.64 2.19 -11.61
N TRP A 110 2.97 1.22 -11.02
CA TRP A 110 2.27 0.17 -11.75
C TRP A 110 0.86 0.67 -12.04
N VAL A 111 0.58 0.89 -13.32
CA VAL A 111 -0.72 1.30 -13.86
C VAL A 111 -1.57 0.09 -14.24
#